data_AF-A0A919MLK5-F1
#
_entry.id   AF-A0A919MLK5-F1
#
_cell.length_a   1.000
_cell.length_b   1.000
_cell.length_c   1.000
_cell.angle_alpha   90.00
_cell.angle_beta   90.00
_cell.angle_gamma   90.00
#
_symmetry.space_group_name_H-M   'P 1'
#
loop_
_entity.id
_entity.type
_entity.pdbx_description
1 polymer ?
#
loop_
_entity_poly.entity_id
_entity_poly.type
_entity_poly.pdbx_seq_one_letter_code
_entity_poly.pdbx_strand_id
1 'polypeptide(L)'
;MISIVKDLAAEALFVSTIQPSDCPNTTTVEQAVTAMILLHGSDGCAAEVATEFGDHPDCAVRRMNWVHEELTGVVAPTSVLT
;
A
#
# COMPACT_ATOMS: atom_id res chain seq x y z
N MET A 1 -11.85 -7.02 12.40
CA MET A 1 -12.31 -5.90 11.55
C MET A 1 -11.14 -5.00 11.12
N ILE A 2 -10.15 -4.73 11.98
CA ILE A 2 -8.95 -3.94 11.65
C ILE A 2 -8.06 -4.57 10.55
N SER A 3 -8.02 -5.90 10.43
CA SER A 3 -7.18 -6.56 9.40
C SER A 3 -7.63 -6.28 7.97
N ILE A 4 -8.94 -6.32 7.68
CA ILE A 4 -9.46 -6.07 6.32
C ILE A 4 -9.09 -4.70 5.77
N VAL A 5 -9.12 -3.66 6.62
CA VAL A 5 -8.73 -2.31 6.20
C VAL A 5 -7.24 -2.22 5.91
N LYS A 6 -6.40 -2.96 6.65
CA LYS A 6 -4.95 -3.03 6.41
C LYS A 6 -4.63 -3.78 5.13
N ASP A 7 -5.31 -4.90 4.88
CA ASP A 7 -5.12 -5.71 3.67
C ASP A 7 -5.50 -4.88 2.43
N LEU A 8 -6.66 -4.20 2.47
CA LEU A 8 -7.07 -3.29 1.40
C LEU A 8 -6.10 -2.12 1.20
N ALA A 9 -5.59 -1.52 2.28
CA ALA A 9 -4.60 -0.45 2.15
C ALA A 9 -3.27 -0.95 1.55
N ALA A 10 -2.86 -2.18 1.87
CA ALA A 10 -1.68 -2.80 1.29
C ALA A 10 -1.87 -3.06 -0.21
N GLU A 11 -3.00 -3.65 -0.60
CA GLU A 11 -3.35 -3.89 -2.01
C GLU A 11 -3.41 -2.57 -2.79
N ALA A 12 -4.06 -1.55 -2.24
CA ALA A 12 -4.15 -0.23 -2.87
C ALA A 12 -2.79 0.47 -3.00
N LEU A 13 -1.92 0.41 -1.98
CA LEU A 13 -0.58 0.99 -2.07
C LEU A 13 0.30 0.21 -3.05
N PHE A 14 0.16 -1.12 -3.09
CA PHE A 14 0.90 -1.99 -4.00
C PHE A 14 0.71 -1.58 -5.46
N VAL A 15 -0.55 -1.38 -5.87
CA VAL A 15 -0.92 -1.00 -7.25
C VAL A 15 -0.70 0.48 -7.56
N SER A 16 -0.38 1.29 -6.55
CA SER A 16 -0.06 2.70 -6.76
C SER A 16 1.29 2.88 -7.46
N THR A 17 1.47 4.06 -8.07
CA THR A 17 2.72 4.42 -8.75
C THR A 17 3.83 4.88 -7.81
N ILE A 18 3.55 5.11 -6.51
CA ILE A 18 4.53 5.60 -5.53
C ILE A 18 5.68 4.61 -5.39
N GLN A 19 6.91 5.10 -5.44
CA GLN A 19 8.12 4.30 -5.27
C GLN A 19 8.80 4.58 -3.92
N PRO A 20 9.58 3.61 -3.39
CA PRO A 20 10.41 3.83 -2.20
C PRO A 20 11.37 5.03 -2.36
N SER A 21 11.86 5.27 -3.58
CA SER A 21 12.79 6.36 -3.90
C SER A 21 12.17 7.75 -3.77
N ASP A 22 10.84 7.85 -3.77
CA ASP A 22 10.14 9.13 -3.63
C ASP A 22 10.13 9.62 -2.18
N CYS A 23 10.62 8.81 -1.24
CA CYS A 23 10.61 9.07 0.20
C CYS A 23 9.22 9.57 0.66
N PRO A 24 8.15 8.81 0.38
CA PRO A 24 6.79 9.27 0.64
C PRO A 24 6.58 9.51 2.13
N ASN A 25 5.85 10.57 2.46
CA ASN A 25 5.35 10.78 3.81
C ASN A 25 3.97 10.15 4.00
N THR A 26 3.51 10.08 5.24
CA THR A 26 2.21 9.49 5.61
C THR A 26 1.05 10.02 4.79
N THR A 27 0.96 11.34 4.60
CA THR A 27 -0.14 11.96 3.85
C THR A 27 -0.12 11.54 2.37
N THR A 28 1.07 11.47 1.76
CA THR A 28 1.23 11.00 0.38
C THR A 28 0.78 9.55 0.23
N VAL A 29 1.12 8.69 1.19
CA VAL A 29 0.69 7.28 1.23
C VAL A 29 -0.84 7.17 1.35
N GLU A 30 -1.45 7.89 2.28
CA GLU A 30 -2.91 7.89 2.50
C GLU A 30 -3.67 8.37 1.25
N GLN A 31 -3.15 9.41 0.58
CA GLN A 31 -3.74 9.93 -0.66
C GLN A 31 -3.66 8.91 -1.79
N ALA A 32 -2.54 8.22 -1.95
CA ALA A 32 -2.39 7.19 -2.98
C ALA A 32 -3.28 5.98 -2.72
N VAL A 33 -3.35 5.51 -1.48
CA VAL A 33 -4.28 4.44 -1.08
C VAL A 33 -5.72 4.83 -1.41
N THR A 34 -6.12 6.04 -1.02
CA THR A 34 -7.48 6.54 -1.30
C THR A 34 -7.74 6.62 -2.81
N ALA A 35 -6.78 7.14 -3.58
CA ALA A 35 -6.91 7.26 -5.03
C ALA A 35 -7.06 5.89 -5.71
N MET A 36 -6.27 4.89 -5.32
CA MET A 36 -6.33 3.55 -5.89
C MET A 36 -7.62 2.82 -5.51
N ILE A 37 -8.10 2.97 -4.27
CA ILE A 37 -9.41 2.42 -3.86
C ILE A 37 -10.55 3.05 -4.66
N LEU A 38 -10.51 4.37 -4.91
CA LEU A 38 -11.54 5.04 -5.71
C LEU A 38 -11.50 4.64 -7.19
N LEU A 39 -10.31 4.35 -7.72
CA LEU A 39 -10.11 3.99 -9.12
C LEU A 39 -10.46 2.53 -9.41
N HIS A 40 -10.00 1.60 -8.56
CA HIS A 40 -10.08 0.16 -8.80
C HIS A 40 -11.11 -0.54 -7.90
N GLY A 41 -11.51 0.05 -6.77
CA GLY A 41 -12.24 -0.66 -5.72
C GLY A 41 -11.37 -1.74 -5.06
N SER A 42 -11.94 -2.46 -4.09
CA SER A 42 -11.23 -3.56 -3.40
C SER A 42 -10.86 -4.69 -4.36
N ASP A 43 -11.83 -5.18 -5.11
CA ASP A 43 -11.63 -6.35 -5.97
C ASP A 43 -10.68 -6.04 -7.12
N GLY A 44 -10.69 -4.80 -7.62
CA GLY A 44 -9.74 -4.36 -8.63
C GLY A 44 -8.31 -4.25 -8.09
N CYS A 45 -8.11 -3.74 -6.87
CA CYS A 45 -6.79 -3.73 -6.25
C CYS A 45 -6.27 -5.17 -6.06
N ALA A 46 -7.11 -6.07 -5.55
CA ALA A 46 -6.76 -7.48 -5.38
C ALA A 46 -6.46 -8.18 -6.73
N ALA A 47 -7.20 -7.86 -7.79
CA ALA A 47 -6.97 -8.43 -9.13
C ALA A 47 -5.63 -7.98 -9.72
N GLU A 48 -5.27 -6.71 -9.62
CA GLU A 48 -3.99 -6.19 -10.11
C GLU A 48 -2.82 -6.79 -9.33
N VAL A 49 -2.95 -6.93 -8.00
CA VAL A 49 -1.97 -7.64 -7.17
C VAL A 49 -1.81 -9.08 -7.67
N ALA A 50 -2.91 -9.81 -7.88
CA ALA A 50 -2.86 -11.18 -8.36
C ALA A 50 -2.19 -11.30 -9.74
N THR A 51 -2.46 -10.35 -10.65
CA THR A 51 -1.81 -10.27 -11.96
C THR A 51 -0.30 -10.12 -11.83
N GLU A 52 0.17 -9.15 -11.04
CA GLU A 52 1.60 -8.91 -10.83
C GLU A 52 2.30 -10.10 -10.16
N PHE A 53 1.66 -10.77 -9.21
CA PHE A 53 2.20 -12.00 -8.61
C PHE A 53 2.25 -13.18 -9.59
N GLY A 54 1.36 -13.23 -10.58
CA GLY A 54 1.37 -14.23 -11.65
C GLY A 54 2.45 -13.98 -12.69
N ASP A 55 2.60 -12.72 -13.13
CA ASP A 55 3.49 -12.33 -14.21
C ASP A 55 4.93 -12.10 -13.74
N HIS A 56 5.09 -11.45 -12.57
CA HIS A 56 6.36 -10.97 -12.04
C HIS A 56 6.51 -11.23 -10.53
N PRO A 57 6.52 -12.50 -10.08
CA PRO A 57 6.46 -12.85 -8.67
C PRO A 57 7.61 -12.25 -7.83
N ASP A 58 8.84 -12.23 -8.33
CA ASP A 58 9.98 -11.66 -7.61
C ASP A 58 9.84 -10.14 -7.41
N CYS A 59 9.32 -9.43 -8.41
CA CYS A 59 9.06 -7.99 -8.33
C CYS A 59 7.91 -7.71 -7.35
N ALA A 60 6.82 -8.48 -7.45
CA ALA A 60 5.66 -8.38 -6.60
C ALA A 60 6.02 -8.62 -5.11
N VAL A 61 6.80 -9.65 -4.79
CA VAL A 61 7.24 -9.89 -3.40
C VAL A 61 8.03 -8.70 -2.85
N ARG A 62 8.97 -8.15 -3.63
CA ARG A 62 9.77 -6.99 -3.21
C ARG A 62 8.90 -5.76 -3.00
N ARG A 63 7.93 -5.53 -3.87
CA ARG A 63 6.95 -4.44 -3.78
C ARG A 63 6.11 -4.58 -2.50
N MET A 64 5.55 -5.75 -2.24
CA MET A 64 4.68 -5.99 -1.10
C MET A 64 5.42 -5.89 0.25
N ASN A 65 6.68 -6.32 0.30
CA ASN A 65 7.51 -6.13 1.50
C ASN A 65 7.69 -4.64 1.83
N TRP A 66 8.00 -3.82 0.83
CA TRP A 66 8.09 -2.37 1.02
C TRP A 66 6.75 -1.77 1.46
N VAL A 67 5.64 -2.18 0.85
CA VAL A 67 4.28 -1.72 1.24
C VAL A 67 4.02 -1.96 2.73
N HIS A 68 4.34 -3.15 3.24
CA HIS A 68 4.15 -3.47 4.66
C HIS A 68 5.05 -2.64 5.58
N GLU A 69 6.29 -2.37 5.18
CA GLU A 69 7.21 -1.51 5.92
C GLU A 69 6.67 -0.07 6.02
N GLU A 70 6.25 0.51 4.90
CA GLU A 70 5.66 1.86 4.85
C GLU A 70 4.39 1.97 5.70
N LEU A 71 3.45 1.03 5.55
CA LEU A 71 2.21 1.05 6.32
C LEU A 71 2.43 0.82 7.82
N THR A 72 3.50 0.11 8.20
CA THR A 72 3.91 0.00 9.61
C THR A 72 4.45 1.33 10.13
N GLY A 73 5.19 2.07 9.32
CA GLY A 73 5.67 3.43 9.64
C GLY A 73 4.53 4.45 9.77
N VAL A 74 3.48 4.34 8.95
CA VAL A 74 2.27 5.17 9.04
C VAL A 74 1.47 4.92 10.32
N VAL A 75 1.46 3.70 10.83
CA VAL A 75 0.70 3.29 12.03
C VAL A 75 1.50 3.47 13.34
N ALA A 76 2.74 3.94 13.28
CA ALA A 76 3.49 4.28 14.49
C ALA A 76 2.80 5.44 15.24
N PRO A 77 2.64 5.35 16.58
CA PRO A 77 1.94 6.38 17.34
C PRO A 77 2.70 7.70 17.21
N THR A 78 1.98 8.72 16.77
CA THR A 78 2.33 10.13 16.92
C THR A 78 2.80 10.36 18.35
N SER A 79 4.12 10.35 18.56
CA SER A 79 4.68 10.81 19.82
C SER A 79 4.45 12.31 19.87
N VAL A 80 3.38 12.69 20.58
CA VAL A 80 3.21 14.02 21.13
C VAL A 80 4.45 14.35 21.95
N LEU A 81 5.38 15.08 21.35
CA LEU A 81 6.44 15.75 22.08
C LEU A 81 5.84 17.03 22.67
N THR A 82 5.56 16.96 23.98
CA THR A 82 5.39 18.09 24.90
C THR A 82 6.76 18.54 25.38
#